data_AF-A0A5H2YET6-F1
#
_entry.id   AF-A0A5H2YET6-F1
#
_cell.length_a   1.000
_cell.length_b   1.000
_cell.length_c   1.000
_cell.angle_alpha   90.00
_cell.angle_beta   90.00
_cell.angle_gamma   90.00
#
_symmetry.space_group_name_H-M   'P 1'
#
loop_
_entity.id
_entity.type
_entity.pdbx_description
1 polymer ?
#
loop_
_entity_poly.entity_id
_entity_poly.type
_entity_poly.pdbx_seq_one_letter_code
_entity_poly.pdbx_strand_id
1 'polypeptide(L)'
;MFKRLATTTCFTLAAIYISTSFASTMQKEQPVNAISDDDYRIVVFENCEKVLEQPLNNAQVSSFLALEEQSKLMKQLEAPVQKVSAQMGKLGHQIEAISDKAFVKHGDKLTIDKALLAEQKSVSQQLEALADAHSDDFKALEKQGKHVESAAKHFESQIKPMIGSLENAQIQILEPGELAKPCSTYITRS
;
A
#
# COMPACT_ATOMS: atom_id res chain seq x y z
N MET A 1 18.73 -25.67 42.38
CA MET A 1 19.57 -26.88 42.31
C MET A 1 20.67 -26.62 41.28
N PHE A 2 21.90 -26.43 41.75
CA PHE A 2 23.06 -26.18 40.91
C PHE A 2 23.50 -27.46 40.20
N LYS A 3 23.85 -27.35 38.91
CA LYS A 3 25.03 -28.03 38.36
C LYS A 3 25.63 -27.19 37.23
N ARG A 4 26.81 -26.66 37.53
CA ARG A 4 27.80 -26.07 36.62
C ARG A 4 28.58 -27.19 35.90
N LEU A 5 29.48 -26.75 35.02
CA LEU A 5 30.66 -27.41 34.42
C LEU A 5 30.41 -28.21 33.14
N ALA A 6 31.23 -28.14 32.10
CA ALA A 6 32.45 -27.36 31.87
C ALA A 6 32.79 -27.33 30.37
N THR A 7 33.54 -26.30 30.01
CA THR A 7 34.36 -26.13 28.81
C THR A 7 35.26 -27.34 28.54
N THR A 8 35.39 -27.75 27.28
CA THR A 8 36.63 -28.34 26.77
C THR A 8 36.79 -27.98 25.29
N THR A 9 37.68 -27.03 25.06
CA THR A 9 38.31 -26.77 23.77
C THR A 9 39.09 -27.99 23.32
N CYS A 10 38.96 -28.40 22.06
CA CYS A 10 39.95 -29.25 21.41
C CYS A 10 40.29 -28.63 20.05
N PHE A 11 41.33 -27.80 20.05
CA PHE A 11 42.08 -27.48 18.85
C PHE A 11 42.86 -28.73 18.46
N THR A 12 42.61 -29.28 17.28
CA THR A 12 43.62 -30.09 16.58
C THR A 12 43.83 -29.49 15.20
N LEU A 13 45.09 -29.11 14.99
CA LEU A 13 45.69 -28.66 13.75
C LEU A 13 45.95 -29.85 12.81
N ALA A 14 46.02 -29.51 11.53
CA ALA A 14 46.68 -30.22 10.43
C ALA A 14 45.89 -31.34 9.73
N ALA A 15 45.42 -31.03 8.52
CA ALA A 15 46.10 -31.51 7.31
C ALA A 15 45.66 -30.69 6.09
N ILE A 16 46.62 -29.96 5.50
CA ILE A 16 46.52 -29.44 4.15
C ILE A 16 46.70 -30.63 3.21
N TYR A 17 45.66 -30.95 2.43
CA TYR A 17 45.82 -31.71 1.20
C TYR A 17 45.32 -30.85 0.04
N ILE A 18 46.29 -30.26 -0.68
CA ILE A 18 46.08 -29.76 -2.03
C ILE A 18 46.08 -31.00 -2.92
N SER A 19 44.90 -31.44 -3.34
CA SER A 19 44.75 -32.24 -4.55
C SER A 19 43.92 -31.44 -5.54
N THR A 20 44.62 -30.83 -6.48
CA THR A 20 44.04 -30.29 -7.70
C THR A 20 43.46 -31.43 -8.52
N SER A 21 42.14 -31.50 -8.58
CA SER A 21 41.42 -32.03 -9.72
C SER A 21 40.28 -31.05 -10.03
N PHE A 22 40.54 -30.20 -11.02
CA PHE A 22 39.48 -29.49 -11.74
C PHE A 22 38.61 -30.55 -12.43
N ALA A 23 37.61 -31.05 -11.69
CA ALA A 23 36.42 -31.60 -12.31
C ALA A 23 35.43 -30.43 -12.34
N SER A 24 35.30 -29.81 -13.52
CA SER A 24 34.19 -28.91 -13.84
C SER A 24 32.89 -29.70 -13.76
N THR A 25 32.38 -29.94 -12.55
CA THR A 25 30.96 -30.17 -12.39
C THR A 25 30.32 -28.84 -12.76
N MET A 26 29.75 -28.79 -13.96
CA MET A 26 28.74 -27.82 -14.33
C MET A 26 27.74 -27.79 -13.19
N GLN A 27 27.92 -26.83 -12.29
CA GLN A 27 26.91 -26.41 -11.35
C GLN A 27 25.85 -25.85 -12.27
N LYS A 28 24.88 -26.71 -12.61
CA LYS A 28 23.65 -26.32 -13.28
C LYS A 28 23.17 -25.16 -12.41
N GLU A 29 23.34 -23.95 -12.91
CA GLU A 29 22.68 -22.78 -12.35
C GLU A 29 21.24 -23.23 -12.27
N GLN A 30 20.82 -23.55 -11.05
CA GLN A 30 19.43 -23.68 -10.73
C GLN A 30 18.90 -22.33 -11.17
N PRO A 31 18.03 -22.26 -12.19
CA PRO A 31 17.42 -20.99 -12.51
C PRO A 31 16.88 -20.49 -11.17
N VAL A 32 17.34 -19.31 -10.75
CA VAL A 32 16.56 -18.47 -9.86
C VAL A 32 15.16 -18.63 -10.40
N ASN A 33 14.27 -19.28 -9.64
CA ASN A 33 12.93 -19.56 -10.11
C ASN A 33 12.41 -18.23 -10.64
N ALA A 34 12.42 -18.12 -11.97
CA ALA A 34 11.59 -17.17 -12.66
C ALA A 34 10.23 -17.53 -12.11
N ILE A 35 9.58 -16.58 -11.43
CA ILE A 35 8.22 -16.75 -10.98
C ILE A 35 7.48 -17.24 -12.23
N SER A 36 7.06 -18.50 -12.18
CA SER A 36 6.37 -19.12 -13.30
C SER A 36 5.03 -18.42 -13.37
N ASP A 37 4.88 -17.47 -14.29
CA ASP A 37 3.62 -16.78 -14.59
C ASP A 37 2.46 -17.76 -14.90
N ASP A 38 2.78 -19.05 -15.09
CA ASP A 38 1.91 -20.10 -15.61
C ASP A 38 0.80 -20.60 -14.67
N ASP A 39 0.74 -20.17 -13.39
CA ASP A 39 -0.21 -20.72 -12.40
C ASP A 39 -1.11 -19.66 -11.73
N TYR A 40 -1.15 -18.43 -12.25
CA TYR A 40 -2.10 -17.43 -11.78
C TYR A 40 -3.54 -17.81 -12.12
N ARG A 41 -4.46 -17.55 -11.20
CA ARG A 41 -5.85 -18.02 -11.29
C ARG A 41 -6.80 -16.90 -10.90
N ILE A 42 -7.88 -16.74 -11.65
CA ILE A 42 -9.02 -15.96 -11.18
C ILE A 42 -9.96 -16.87 -10.41
N VAL A 43 -10.52 -16.36 -9.32
CA VAL A 43 -11.63 -16.96 -8.60
C VAL A 43 -12.72 -15.93 -8.44
N VAL A 44 -13.95 -16.31 -8.79
CA VAL A 44 -15.11 -15.44 -8.66
C VAL A 44 -16.09 -16.06 -7.69
N PHE A 45 -16.52 -15.26 -6.72
CA PHE A 45 -17.54 -15.62 -5.76
C PHE A 45 -18.80 -14.78 -5.97
N GLU A 46 -19.95 -15.44 -6.00
CA GLU A 46 -21.26 -14.80 -5.91
C GLU A 46 -22.00 -15.38 -4.72
N ASN A 47 -22.60 -14.52 -3.90
CA ASN A 47 -23.22 -14.94 -2.63
C ASN A 47 -22.29 -15.83 -1.77
N CYS A 48 -20.98 -15.58 -1.87
CA CYS A 48 -19.92 -16.31 -1.15
C CYS A 48 -19.75 -17.77 -1.55
N GLU A 49 -20.37 -18.19 -2.64
CA GLU A 49 -20.13 -19.45 -3.32
C GLU A 49 -19.21 -19.23 -4.52
N LYS A 50 -18.26 -20.14 -4.71
CA LYS A 50 -17.33 -20.07 -5.84
C LYS A 50 -18.07 -20.45 -7.12
N VAL A 51 -18.25 -19.48 -8.02
CA VAL A 51 -18.95 -19.67 -9.31
C VAL A 51 -17.99 -19.81 -10.48
N LEU A 52 -16.75 -19.33 -10.35
CA LEU A 52 -15.73 -19.44 -11.38
C LEU A 52 -14.36 -19.67 -10.75
N GLU A 53 -13.57 -20.54 -11.37
CA GLU A 53 -12.14 -20.66 -11.12
C GLU A 53 -11.47 -21.06 -12.43
N GLN A 54 -10.58 -20.20 -12.94
CA GLN A 54 -9.92 -20.41 -14.22
C GLN A 54 -8.49 -19.88 -14.19
N PRO A 55 -7.56 -20.51 -14.94
CA PRO A 55 -6.22 -19.95 -15.11
C PRO A 55 -6.29 -18.65 -15.90
N LEU A 56 -5.41 -17.71 -15.56
CA LEU A 56 -5.19 -16.50 -16.35
C LEU A 56 -4.20 -16.78 -17.47
N ASN A 57 -4.40 -16.14 -18.62
CA ASN A 57 -3.39 -16.09 -19.67
C ASN A 57 -2.36 -14.98 -19.42
N ASN A 58 -1.25 -14.99 -20.17
CA ASN A 58 -0.14 -14.06 -19.98
C ASN A 58 -0.55 -12.57 -20.08
N ALA A 59 -1.52 -12.21 -20.93
CA ALA A 59 -1.99 -10.83 -21.04
C ALA A 59 -2.78 -10.40 -19.78
N GLN A 60 -3.58 -11.30 -19.23
CA GLN A 60 -4.31 -11.08 -17.98
C GLN A 60 -3.36 -11.00 -16.78
N VAL A 61 -2.37 -11.89 -16.68
CA VAL A 61 -1.34 -11.85 -15.63
C VAL A 61 -0.53 -10.54 -15.71
N SER A 62 -0.04 -10.21 -16.90
CA SER A 62 0.77 -8.99 -17.09
C SER A 62 -0.01 -7.72 -16.74
N SER A 63 -1.28 -7.62 -17.13
CA SER A 63 -2.13 -6.47 -16.78
C SER A 63 -2.46 -6.41 -15.28
N PHE A 64 -2.63 -7.55 -14.60
CA PHE A 64 -2.78 -7.61 -13.14
C PHE A 64 -1.52 -7.13 -12.42
N LEU A 65 -0.34 -7.65 -12.80
CA LEU A 65 0.93 -7.26 -12.20
C LEU A 65 1.24 -5.78 -12.41
N ALA A 66 0.89 -5.22 -13.58
CA ALA A 66 1.01 -3.80 -13.83
C ALA A 66 0.13 -2.96 -12.89
N LEU A 67 -1.11 -3.40 -12.61
CA LEU A 67 -1.99 -2.75 -11.65
C LEU A 67 -1.44 -2.83 -10.21
N GLU A 68 -0.92 -3.98 -9.80
CA GLU A 68 -0.28 -4.18 -8.49
C GLU A 68 0.93 -3.24 -8.32
N GLU A 69 1.76 -3.11 -9.36
CA GLU A 69 2.89 -2.18 -9.36
C GLU A 69 2.44 -0.73 -9.17
N GLN A 70 1.44 -0.27 -9.92
CA GLN A 70 0.93 1.10 -9.77
C GLN A 70 0.29 1.33 -8.39
N SER A 71 -0.37 0.32 -7.84
CA SER A 71 -0.96 0.38 -6.49
C SER A 71 0.10 0.43 -5.39
N LYS A 72 1.22 -0.28 -5.57
CA LYS A 72 2.38 -0.19 -4.67
C LYS A 72 3.01 1.18 -4.70
N LEU A 73 3.19 1.77 -5.89
CA LEU A 73 3.69 3.14 -6.03
C LEU A 73 2.76 4.17 -5.40
N MET A 74 1.43 4.01 -5.55
CA MET A 74 0.44 4.85 -4.88
C MET A 74 0.64 4.84 -3.36
N LYS A 75 0.73 3.66 -2.73
CA LYS A 75 0.94 3.53 -1.28
C LYS A 75 2.21 4.24 -0.79
N GLN A 76 3.26 4.30 -1.61
CA GLN A 76 4.48 5.02 -1.27
C GLN A 76 4.28 6.55 -1.27
N LEU A 77 3.48 7.06 -2.20
CA LEU A 77 3.17 8.50 -2.31
C LEU A 77 2.14 8.96 -1.27
N GLU A 78 1.30 8.08 -0.73
CA GLU A 78 0.30 8.42 0.28
C GLU A 78 0.92 8.84 1.62
N ALA A 79 2.03 8.22 2.04
CA ALA A 79 2.64 8.46 3.34
C ALA A 79 3.03 9.94 3.61
N PRO A 80 3.76 10.65 2.72
CA PRO A 80 4.04 12.07 2.92
C PRO A 80 2.77 12.92 2.94
N VAL A 81 1.81 12.62 2.07
CA VAL A 81 0.53 13.35 1.98
C VAL A 81 -0.28 13.20 3.28
N GLN A 82 -0.41 11.99 3.83
CA GLN A 82 -1.12 11.74 5.09
C GLN A 82 -0.54 12.56 6.25
N LYS A 83 0.78 12.66 6.33
CA LYS A 83 1.45 13.46 7.37
C LYS A 83 1.12 14.95 7.25
N VAL A 84 1.12 15.48 6.03
CA VAL A 84 0.82 16.89 5.74
C VAL A 84 -0.67 17.18 5.98
N SER A 85 -1.57 16.30 5.54
CA SER A 85 -3.01 16.44 5.79
C SER A 85 -3.34 16.53 7.29
N ALA A 86 -2.65 15.75 8.13
CA ALA A 86 -2.83 15.84 9.58
C ALA A 86 -2.37 17.20 10.16
N GLN A 87 -1.31 17.79 9.60
CA GLN A 87 -0.84 19.12 10.02
C GLN A 87 -1.78 20.23 9.54
N MET A 88 -2.25 20.15 8.30
CA MET A 88 -3.26 21.05 7.75
C MET A 88 -4.54 21.02 8.57
N GLY A 89 -5.02 19.83 8.95
CA GLY A 89 -6.20 19.68 9.80
C GLY A 89 -6.05 20.35 11.17
N LYS A 90 -4.86 20.26 11.79
CA LYS A 90 -4.58 20.96 13.05
C LYS A 90 -4.65 22.49 12.90
N LEU A 91 -4.04 23.04 11.85
CA LEU A 91 -4.10 24.47 11.57
C LEU A 91 -5.54 24.93 11.26
N GLY A 92 -6.30 24.12 10.52
CA GLY A 92 -7.73 24.35 10.27
C GLY A 92 -8.54 24.44 11.57
N HIS A 93 -8.38 23.48 12.48
CA HIS A 93 -9.04 23.53 13.78
C HIS A 93 -8.60 24.72 14.65
N GLN A 94 -7.35 25.18 14.54
CA GLN A 94 -6.91 26.39 15.22
C GLN A 94 -7.62 27.63 14.66
N ILE A 95 -7.77 27.74 13.34
CA ILE A 95 -8.52 28.82 12.69
C ILE A 95 -9.98 28.82 13.16
N GLU A 96 -10.62 27.65 13.21
CA GLU A 96 -11.99 27.49 13.72
C GLU A 96 -12.09 27.96 15.17
N ALA A 97 -11.22 27.46 16.05
CA ALA A 97 -11.23 27.81 17.46
C ALA A 97 -10.94 29.29 17.74
N ILE A 98 -10.12 29.95 16.91
CA ILE A 98 -9.90 31.40 16.98
C ILE A 98 -11.15 32.14 16.51
N SER A 99 -11.78 31.68 15.43
CA SER A 99 -13.01 32.27 14.90
C SER A 99 -14.12 32.29 15.95
N ASP A 100 -14.33 31.18 16.64
CA ASP A 100 -15.35 31.05 17.68
C ASP A 100 -15.16 32.03 18.84
N LYS A 101 -13.90 32.41 19.13
CA LYS A 101 -13.56 33.37 20.20
C LYS A 101 -13.54 34.81 19.72
N ALA A 102 -13.24 35.05 18.44
CA ALA A 102 -13.08 36.38 17.87
C ALA A 102 -14.40 37.15 17.78
N PHE A 103 -15.53 36.45 17.70
CA PHE A 103 -16.86 37.05 17.56
C PHE A 103 -17.71 36.74 18.80
N VAL A 104 -17.93 37.74 19.65
CA VAL A 104 -18.76 37.59 20.84
C VAL A 104 -20.00 38.46 20.73
N LYS A 105 -21.17 37.81 20.74
CA LYS A 105 -22.47 38.51 20.75
C LYS A 105 -22.95 38.70 22.18
N HIS A 106 -23.24 39.94 22.55
CA HIS A 106 -23.85 40.32 23.82
C HIS A 106 -25.12 41.14 23.56
N GLY A 107 -26.29 40.51 23.67
CA GLY A 107 -27.57 41.12 23.29
C GLY A 107 -27.57 41.48 21.80
N ASP A 108 -27.83 42.76 21.50
CA ASP A 108 -27.80 43.30 20.12
C ASP A 108 -26.42 43.81 19.68
N LYS A 109 -25.39 43.68 20.53
CA LYS A 109 -24.02 44.12 20.19
C LYS A 109 -23.15 42.93 19.82
N LEU A 110 -22.45 43.05 18.69
CA LEU A 110 -21.36 42.17 18.29
C LEU A 110 -20.03 42.85 18.64
N THR A 111 -19.22 42.18 19.45
CA THR A 111 -17.84 42.59 19.71
C THR A 111 -16.91 41.68 18.91
N ILE A 112 -15.93 42.30 18.26
CA ILE A 112 -14.93 41.60 17.45
C ILE A 112 -13.55 41.86 18.06
N ASP A 113 -12.85 40.79 18.40
CA ASP A 113 -11.48 40.87 18.89
C ASP A 113 -10.49 40.93 17.71
N LYS A 114 -9.92 42.11 17.47
CA LYS A 114 -8.98 42.35 16.37
C LYS A 114 -7.63 41.63 16.57
N ALA A 115 -7.22 41.34 17.80
CA ALA A 115 -6.00 40.59 18.06
C ALA A 115 -6.19 39.12 17.63
N LEU A 116 -7.35 38.54 17.97
CA LEU A 116 -7.71 37.19 17.51
C LEU A 116 -7.83 37.13 15.98
N LEU A 117 -8.35 38.17 15.31
CA LEU A 117 -8.34 38.21 13.84
C LEU A 117 -6.92 38.26 13.25
N ALA A 118 -5.99 38.96 13.89
CA ALA A 118 -4.59 38.98 13.45
C ALA A 118 -3.92 37.62 13.65
N GLU A 119 -4.21 36.94 14.76
CA GLU A 119 -3.76 35.57 15.01
C GLU A 119 -4.32 34.58 13.98
N GLN A 120 -5.63 34.65 13.71
CA GLN A 120 -6.28 33.85 12.68
C GLN A 120 -5.58 34.01 11.32
N LYS A 121 -5.29 35.25 10.93
CA LYS A 121 -4.58 35.55 9.68
C LYS A 121 -3.20 34.90 9.65
N SER A 122 -2.46 34.94 10.77
CA SER A 122 -1.14 34.30 10.88
C SER A 122 -1.22 32.78 10.73
N VAL A 123 -2.22 32.14 11.35
CA VAL A 123 -2.43 30.68 11.22
C VAL A 123 -2.84 30.32 9.79
N SER A 124 -3.71 31.12 9.15
CA SER A 124 -4.08 30.92 7.75
C SER A 124 -2.86 31.02 6.81
N GLN A 125 -1.94 31.95 7.05
CA GLN A 125 -0.70 32.06 6.28
C GLN A 125 0.22 30.84 6.46
N GLN A 126 0.26 30.26 7.67
CA GLN A 126 0.99 29.01 7.90
C GLN A 126 0.36 27.84 7.16
N LEU A 127 -0.98 27.79 7.09
CA LEU A 127 -1.70 26.77 6.33
C LEU A 127 -1.42 26.89 4.82
N GLU A 128 -1.45 28.12 4.29
CA GLU A 128 -1.13 28.40 2.88
C GLU A 128 0.33 28.02 2.56
N ALA A 129 1.29 28.43 3.39
CA ALA A 129 2.70 28.06 3.21
C ALA A 129 2.92 26.53 3.27
N LEU A 130 2.20 25.83 4.14
CA LEU A 130 2.26 24.37 4.22
C LEU A 130 1.69 23.71 2.96
N ALA A 131 0.59 24.25 2.41
CA ALA A 131 0.02 23.77 1.16
C ALA A 131 0.97 23.97 -0.03
N ASP A 132 1.57 25.16 -0.13
CA ASP A 132 2.50 25.47 -1.21
C ASP A 132 3.74 24.57 -1.17
N ALA A 133 4.31 24.38 0.02
CA ALA A 133 5.49 23.55 0.24
C ALA A 133 5.29 22.08 -0.15
N HIS A 134 4.05 21.59 -0.12
CA HIS A 134 3.69 20.21 -0.43
C HIS A 134 2.85 20.06 -1.70
N SER A 135 2.70 21.14 -2.48
CA SER A 135 1.87 21.12 -3.70
C SER A 135 2.29 20.06 -4.70
N ASP A 136 3.59 19.77 -4.79
CA ASP A 136 4.12 18.75 -5.71
C ASP A 136 3.87 17.32 -5.22
N ASP A 137 3.81 17.09 -3.90
CA ASP A 137 3.42 15.78 -3.33
C ASP A 137 1.97 15.45 -3.71
N PHE A 138 1.06 16.42 -3.59
CA PHE A 138 -0.34 16.26 -4.00
C PHE A 138 -0.49 16.03 -5.51
N LYS A 139 0.24 16.78 -6.34
CA LYS A 139 0.26 16.57 -7.80
C LYS A 139 0.80 15.19 -8.17
N ALA A 140 1.84 14.72 -7.48
CA ALA A 140 2.39 13.38 -7.69
C ALA A 140 1.36 12.30 -7.36
N LEU A 141 0.64 12.46 -6.24
CA LEU A 141 -0.44 11.55 -5.85
C LEU A 141 -1.59 11.55 -6.89
N GLU A 142 -2.02 12.73 -7.34
CA GLU A 142 -3.07 12.86 -8.38
C GLU A 142 -2.64 12.17 -9.69
N LYS A 143 -1.39 12.42 -10.12
CA LYS A 143 -0.83 11.79 -11.32
C LYS A 143 -0.78 10.27 -11.17
N GLN A 144 -0.34 9.77 -10.02
CA GLN A 144 -0.32 8.33 -9.76
C GLN A 144 -1.73 7.73 -9.75
N GLY A 145 -2.74 8.48 -9.27
CA GLY A 145 -4.14 8.07 -9.33
C GLY A 145 -4.60 7.78 -10.76
N LYS A 146 -4.20 8.62 -11.72
CA LYS A 146 -4.48 8.40 -13.15
C LYS A 146 -3.79 7.16 -13.69
N HIS A 147 -2.57 6.85 -13.23
CA HIS A 147 -1.86 5.63 -13.60
C HIS A 147 -2.55 4.38 -13.06
N VAL A 148 -2.98 4.39 -11.79
CA VAL A 148 -3.77 3.30 -11.19
C VAL A 148 -5.09 3.12 -11.93
N GLU A 149 -5.83 4.20 -12.20
CA GLU A 149 -7.09 4.14 -12.94
C GLU A 149 -6.91 3.53 -14.34
N SER A 150 -5.87 3.97 -15.07
CA SER A 150 -5.56 3.43 -16.39
C SER A 150 -5.20 1.94 -16.34
N ALA A 151 -4.38 1.53 -15.38
CA ALA A 151 -4.00 0.13 -15.20
C ALA A 151 -5.22 -0.73 -14.81
N ALA A 152 -6.09 -0.21 -13.93
CA ALA A 152 -7.30 -0.89 -13.49
C ALA A 152 -8.28 -1.10 -14.65
N LYS A 153 -8.53 -0.07 -15.47
CA LYS A 153 -9.36 -0.19 -16.68
C LYS A 153 -8.78 -1.18 -17.67
N HIS A 154 -7.45 -1.18 -17.83
CA HIS A 154 -6.81 -2.14 -18.71
C HIS A 154 -6.99 -3.58 -18.20
N PHE A 155 -6.71 -3.84 -16.92
CA PHE A 155 -6.93 -5.14 -16.31
C PHE A 155 -8.40 -5.59 -16.40
N GLU A 156 -9.36 -4.71 -16.06
CA GLU A 156 -10.79 -4.99 -16.20
C GLU A 156 -11.13 -5.41 -17.64
N SER A 157 -10.57 -4.72 -18.64
CA SER A 157 -10.80 -5.06 -20.05
C SER A 157 -10.29 -6.46 -20.43
N GLN A 158 -9.24 -6.96 -19.77
CA GLN A 158 -8.68 -8.30 -20.01
C GLN A 158 -9.49 -9.41 -19.35
N ILE A 159 -10.15 -9.15 -18.22
CA ILE A 159 -10.90 -10.18 -17.48
C ILE A 159 -12.40 -10.18 -17.76
N LYS A 160 -12.98 -9.05 -18.16
CA LYS A 160 -14.42 -8.90 -18.43
C LYS A 160 -15.00 -9.95 -19.39
N PRO A 161 -14.32 -10.33 -20.50
CA PRO A 161 -14.82 -11.39 -21.39
C PRO A 161 -14.94 -12.76 -20.73
N MET A 162 -14.13 -13.01 -19.70
CA MET A 162 -14.09 -14.29 -18.96
C MET A 162 -15.14 -14.34 -17.86
N ILE A 163 -15.35 -13.22 -17.15
CA ILE A 163 -16.26 -13.17 -16.01
C ILE A 163 -17.69 -12.73 -16.37
N GLY A 164 -17.91 -12.08 -17.52
CA GLY A 164 -19.23 -11.57 -17.91
C GLY A 164 -19.65 -10.32 -17.14
N SER A 165 -20.96 -10.11 -16.96
CA SER A 165 -21.51 -8.99 -16.16
C SER A 165 -21.95 -9.46 -14.77
N LEU A 166 -21.00 -9.69 -13.88
CA LEU A 166 -21.30 -10.06 -12.50
C LEU A 166 -21.24 -8.80 -11.63
N GLU A 167 -22.37 -8.12 -11.49
CA GLU A 167 -22.45 -6.81 -10.82
C GLU A 167 -22.22 -6.87 -9.30
N ASN A 168 -22.23 -8.06 -8.68
CA ASN A 168 -22.04 -8.27 -7.25
C ASN A 168 -21.04 -9.39 -6.92
N ALA A 169 -20.16 -9.71 -7.87
CA ALA A 169 -19.16 -10.73 -7.66
C ALA A 169 -17.94 -10.20 -6.91
N GLN A 170 -17.43 -11.00 -5.97
CA GLN A 170 -16.10 -10.82 -5.42
C GLN A 170 -15.09 -11.56 -6.30
N ILE A 171 -14.13 -10.82 -6.83
CA ILE A 171 -13.07 -11.36 -7.68
C ILE A 171 -11.77 -11.45 -6.87
N GLN A 172 -11.08 -12.57 -6.96
CA GLN A 172 -9.74 -12.78 -6.41
C GLN A 172 -8.82 -13.23 -7.52
N ILE A 173 -7.63 -12.64 -7.59
CA ILE A 173 -6.52 -13.15 -8.39
C ILE A 173 -5.56 -13.82 -7.42
N LEU A 174 -5.30 -15.11 -7.66
CA LEU A 174 -4.50 -15.94 -6.79
C LEU A 174 -3.15 -16.21 -7.44
N GLU A 175 -2.10 -15.97 -6.68
CA GLU A 175 -0.75 -16.37 -7.05
C GLU A 175 -0.60 -17.90 -7.06
N PRO A 176 0.44 -18.45 -7.73
CA PRO A 176 0.75 -19.87 -7.70
C PRO A 176 0.81 -20.42 -6.26
N GLY A 177 -0.06 -21.39 -5.96
CA GLY A 177 -0.14 -22.02 -4.63
C GLY A 177 -1.01 -21.27 -3.61
N GLU A 178 -1.60 -20.13 -3.95
CA GLU A 178 -2.51 -19.41 -3.07
C GLU A 178 -3.92 -20.06 -3.05
N LEU A 179 -4.50 -20.14 -1.86
CA LEU A 179 -5.86 -20.65 -1.64
C LEU A 179 -6.87 -19.52 -1.68
N ALA A 180 -7.97 -19.76 -2.40
CA ALA A 180 -9.11 -18.84 -2.43
C ALA A 180 -9.70 -18.68 -1.03
N LYS A 181 -10.03 -17.45 -0.65
CA LYS A 181 -10.69 -17.17 0.64
C LYS A 181 -12.16 -16.86 0.36
N PRO A 182 -13.13 -17.72 0.74
CA PRO A 182 -14.54 -17.36 0.61
C PRO A 182 -14.82 -16.08 1.41
N CYS A 183 -15.92 -15.37 1.11
CA CYS A 183 -16.25 -14.15 1.85
C CYS A 183 -16.15 -14.43 3.35
N SER A 184 -15.23 -13.77 4.03
CA SER A 184 -15.33 -13.67 5.49
C SER A 184 -16.53 -12.78 5.74
N THR A 185 -17.53 -13.27 6.46
CA THR A 185 -18.43 -12.38 7.21
C THR A 185 -17.52 -11.53 8.08
N TYR A 186 -17.31 -10.27 7.70
CA TYR A 186 -16.61 -9.33 8.55
C TYR A 186 -17.48 -9.14 9.80
N ILE A 187 -17.16 -9.85 10.89
CA ILE A 187 -17.51 -9.36 12.22
C ILE A 187 -16.71 -8.07 12.37
N THR A 188 -17.40 -6.95 12.15
CA THR A 188 -16.92 -5.62 12.52
C THR A 188 -16.53 -5.66 14.00
N ARG A 189 -15.24 -5.53 14.28
CA ARG A 189 -14.79 -5.18 15.64
C ARG A 189 -14.77 -3.66 15.71
N SER A 190 -15.90 -3.12 16.19
CA SER A 190 -16.04 -1.78 16.78
C SER A 190 -15.04 -1.55 17.91
#